data_AF-A0A370GX44-F1
#
_entry.id   AF-A0A370GX44-F1
#
_cell.length_a   1.000
_cell.length_b   1.000
_cell.length_c   1.000
_cell.angle_alpha   90.00
_cell.angle_beta   90.00
_cell.angle_gamma   90.00
#
_symmetry.space_group_name_H-M   'P 1'
#
loop_
_entity.id
_entity.type
_entity.pdbx_description
1 polymer ?
#
loop_
_entity_poly.entity_id
_entity_poly.type
_entity_poly.pdbx_seq_one_letter_code
_entity_poly.pdbx_strand_id
1 'polypeptide(L)'
;MKRLKSSMLGVTLLEIMLVLAIAAMIIVMSVRYYQSASISQQANAFLSQVQAISSAMNSMSQSTGTYSGLSETSIQAILPPNGLIPPWGGSGLTVAGSSTGFTITAANVPTGVCDLVTRQLTASANYTVASGCGTITYTLNP
;
A
#
# COMPACT_ATOMS: atom_id res chain seq x y z
N MET A 1 -27.82 61.01 -2.82
CA MET A 1 -27.35 59.90 -3.70
C MET A 1 -26.80 58.76 -2.83
N LYS A 2 -27.58 57.71 -2.48
CA LYS A 2 -27.09 56.66 -1.55
C LYS A 2 -27.69 55.24 -1.73
N ARG A 3 -28.23 54.87 -2.89
CA ARG A 3 -28.97 53.58 -3.03
C ARG A 3 -28.49 52.59 -4.12
N LEU A 4 -27.31 52.77 -4.72
CA LEU A 4 -26.78 51.83 -5.72
C LEU A 4 -25.81 50.77 -5.14
N LYS A 5 -25.20 51.00 -3.97
CA LYS A 5 -24.22 50.06 -3.37
C LYS A 5 -24.82 48.70 -2.99
N SER A 6 -26.10 48.64 -2.60
CA SER A 6 -26.72 47.40 -2.12
C SER A 6 -27.03 46.39 -3.23
N SER A 7 -27.27 46.86 -4.46
CA SER A 7 -27.58 45.98 -5.61
C SER A 7 -26.31 45.32 -6.15
N MET A 8 -25.20 46.08 -6.27
CA MET A 8 -23.88 45.52 -6.63
C MET A 8 -23.38 44.52 -5.58
N LEU A 9 -23.60 44.77 -4.28
CA LEU A 9 -23.24 43.83 -3.21
C LEU A 9 -23.93 42.47 -3.35
N GLY A 10 -25.18 42.43 -3.79
CA GLY A 10 -25.93 41.20 -4.04
C GLY A 10 -25.39 40.40 -5.24
N VAL A 11 -24.99 41.09 -6.31
CA VAL A 11 -24.35 40.46 -7.49
C VAL A 11 -22.96 39.92 -7.14
N THR A 12 -22.15 40.67 -6.38
CA THR A 12 -20.81 40.20 -5.95
C THR A 12 -20.88 39.04 -4.96
N LEU A 13 -21.93 38.94 -4.14
CA LEU A 13 -22.14 37.80 -3.24
C LEU A 13 -22.43 36.52 -4.01
N LEU A 14 -23.26 36.59 -5.06
CA LEU A 14 -23.55 35.45 -5.92
C LEU A 14 -22.31 34.97 -6.69
N GLU A 15 -21.49 35.91 -7.16
CA GLU A 15 -20.25 35.60 -7.86
C GLU A 15 -19.23 34.89 -6.94
N ILE A 16 -19.08 35.36 -5.70
CA ILE A 16 -18.23 34.72 -4.70
C ILE A 16 -18.76 33.32 -4.33
N MET A 17 -20.07 33.13 -4.22
CA MET A 17 -20.68 31.83 -3.95
C MET A 17 -20.41 30.83 -5.09
N LEU A 18 -20.48 31.27 -6.34
CA LEU A 18 -20.16 30.44 -7.50
C LEU A 18 -18.68 30.06 -7.52
N VAL A 19 -17.77 30.99 -7.23
CA VAL A 19 -16.33 30.71 -7.14
C VAL A 19 -16.03 29.72 -6.02
N LEU A 20 -16.65 29.89 -4.84
CA LEU A 20 -16.50 28.97 -3.72
C LEU A 20 -17.03 27.57 -4.05
N ALA A 21 -18.15 27.47 -4.77
CA ALA A 21 -18.72 26.19 -5.19
C ALA A 21 -17.79 25.45 -6.17
N ILE A 22 -17.23 26.16 -7.16
CA ILE A 22 -16.26 25.57 -8.10
C ILE A 22 -14.97 25.17 -7.38
N ALA A 23 -14.46 26.02 -6.49
CA ALA A 23 -13.26 25.72 -5.71
C ALA A 23 -13.44 24.46 -4.85
N ALA A 24 -14.59 24.32 -4.18
CA ALA A 24 -14.91 23.13 -3.39
C ALA A 24 -14.93 21.85 -4.24
N MET A 25 -15.53 21.88 -5.44
CA MET A 25 -15.55 20.73 -6.34
C MET A 25 -14.13 20.30 -6.77
N ILE A 26 -13.28 21.27 -7.11
CA ILE A 26 -11.89 21.00 -7.49
C ILE A 26 -11.11 20.36 -6.35
N ILE A 27 -11.27 20.85 -5.12
CA ILE A 27 -10.61 20.29 -3.94
C ILE A 27 -11.04 18.84 -3.72
N VAL A 28 -12.34 18.55 -3.79
CA VAL A 28 -12.86 17.18 -3.60
C VAL A 28 -12.31 16.22 -4.66
N MET A 29 -12.31 16.63 -5.94
CA MET A 29 -11.71 15.83 -7.01
C MET A 29 -10.21 15.60 -6.79
N SER A 30 -9.48 16.64 -6.38
CA SER A 30 -8.03 16.56 -6.15
C SER A 30 -7.68 15.61 -5.02
N VAL A 31 -8.43 15.63 -3.92
CA VAL A 31 -8.24 14.72 -2.78
C VAL A 31 -8.52 13.27 -3.18
N ARG A 32 -9.61 13.02 -3.92
CA ARG A 32 -9.95 11.68 -4.43
C ARG A 32 -8.84 11.15 -5.34
N TYR A 33 -8.33 11.97 -6.25
CA TYR A 33 -7.24 11.60 -7.14
C TYR A 33 -5.95 11.29 -6.37
N TYR A 34 -5.59 12.16 -5.40
CA TYR A 34 -4.42 11.95 -4.56
C TYR A 34 -4.51 10.65 -3.76
N GLN A 35 -5.67 10.34 -3.17
CA GLN A 35 -5.91 9.09 -2.46
C GLN A 35 -5.71 7.87 -3.39
N SER A 36 -6.28 7.91 -4.60
CA SER A 36 -6.11 6.82 -5.58
C SER A 36 -4.67 6.63 -6.02
N ALA A 37 -3.94 7.73 -6.26
CA ALA A 37 -2.53 7.69 -6.63
C ALA A 37 -1.67 7.15 -5.48
N SER A 38 -1.93 7.58 -4.24
CA SER A 38 -1.23 7.12 -3.04
C SER A 38 -1.43 5.62 -2.82
N ILE A 39 -2.66 5.12 -2.96
CA ILE A 39 -2.96 3.68 -2.88
C ILE A 39 -2.14 2.89 -3.92
N SER A 40 -2.08 3.38 -5.15
CA SER A 40 -1.33 2.71 -6.22
C SER A 40 0.17 2.71 -5.93
N GLN A 41 0.72 3.82 -5.43
CA GLN A 41 2.12 3.91 -5.05
C GLN A 41 2.46 2.97 -3.89
N GLN A 42 1.59 2.92 -2.87
CA GLN A 42 1.75 2.02 -1.73
C GLN A 42 1.67 0.55 -2.16
N ALA A 43 0.72 0.19 -3.03
CA ALA A 43 0.60 -1.18 -3.54
C ALA A 43 1.84 -1.61 -4.30
N ASN A 44 2.35 -0.78 -5.21
CA ASN A 44 3.56 -1.09 -5.97
C ASN A 44 4.81 -1.17 -5.08
N ALA A 45 4.94 -0.28 -4.10
CA ALA A 45 6.04 -0.34 -3.13
C ALA A 45 5.98 -1.63 -2.30
N PHE A 46 4.79 -2.01 -1.84
CA PHE A 46 4.61 -3.23 -1.06
C PHE A 46 4.86 -4.50 -1.90
N LEU A 47 4.43 -4.52 -3.17
CA LEU A 47 4.75 -5.61 -4.09
C LEU A 47 6.26 -5.79 -4.28
N SER A 48 6.98 -4.68 -4.48
CA SER A 48 8.45 -4.71 -4.56
C SER A 48 9.09 -5.20 -3.27
N GLN A 49 8.55 -4.83 -2.10
CA GLN A 49 9.01 -5.35 -0.80
C GLN A 49 8.77 -6.86 -0.68
N VAL A 50 7.57 -7.35 -1.02
CA VAL A 50 7.24 -8.78 -1.00
C VAL A 50 8.18 -9.57 -1.92
N GLN A 51 8.49 -9.05 -3.11
CA GLN A 51 9.44 -9.66 -4.05
C GLN A 51 10.89 -9.64 -3.54
N ALA A 52 11.30 -8.56 -2.87
CA ALA A 52 12.62 -8.48 -2.25
C ALA A 52 12.75 -9.48 -1.09
N ILE A 53 11.72 -9.57 -0.23
CA ILE A 53 11.63 -10.55 0.86
C ILE A 53 11.66 -11.96 0.29
N SER A 54 10.87 -12.26 -0.73
CA SER A 54 10.86 -13.59 -1.34
C SER A 54 12.22 -13.96 -1.92
N SER A 55 12.89 -13.01 -2.57
CA SER A 55 14.23 -13.24 -3.14
C SER A 55 15.28 -13.48 -2.05
N ALA A 56 15.23 -12.71 -0.96
CA ALA A 56 16.10 -12.89 0.20
C ALA A 56 15.87 -14.26 0.87
N MET A 57 14.60 -14.61 1.12
CA MET A 57 14.20 -15.88 1.70
C MET A 57 14.65 -17.07 0.83
N ASN A 58 14.40 -17.01 -0.48
CA ASN A 58 14.83 -18.04 -1.40
C ASN A 58 16.36 -18.16 -1.45
N SER A 59 17.08 -17.04 -1.43
CA SER A 59 18.56 -17.04 -1.43
C SER A 59 19.13 -17.68 -0.15
N MET A 60 18.53 -17.39 1.01
CA MET A 60 18.93 -18.01 2.27
C MET A 60 18.57 -19.50 2.29
N SER A 61 17.36 -19.86 1.87
CA SER A 61 16.91 -21.26 1.85
C SER A 61 17.78 -22.15 0.95
N GLN A 62 18.36 -21.61 -0.12
CA GLN A 62 19.31 -22.34 -0.97
C GLN A 62 20.61 -22.67 -0.23
N SER A 63 21.02 -21.81 0.71
CA SER A 63 22.20 -22.02 1.55
C SER A 63 21.91 -22.99 2.71
N THR A 64 20.73 -22.88 3.34
CA THR A 64 20.35 -23.68 4.52
C THR A 64 19.60 -24.98 4.18
N GLY A 65 19.10 -25.12 2.96
CA GLY A 65 18.25 -26.24 2.51
C GLY A 65 16.80 -26.20 3.02
N THR A 66 16.42 -25.18 3.78
CA THR A 66 15.06 -25.05 4.34
C THR A 66 14.72 -23.59 4.63
N TYR A 67 13.42 -23.26 4.64
CA TYR A 67 12.94 -21.97 5.15
C TYR A 67 12.73 -21.99 6.67
N SER A 68 12.73 -23.17 7.30
CA SER A 68 12.47 -23.30 8.73
C SER A 68 13.53 -22.56 9.55
N GLY A 69 13.08 -21.74 10.49
CA GLY A 69 13.96 -20.93 11.35
C GLY A 69 14.45 -19.62 10.72
N LEU A 70 14.10 -19.33 9.46
CA LEU A 70 14.28 -18.01 8.88
C LEU A 70 13.19 -17.06 9.41
N SER A 71 13.62 -15.93 9.96
CA SER A 71 12.76 -14.88 10.52
C SER A 71 13.17 -13.49 10.00
N GLU A 72 12.49 -12.43 10.45
CA GLU A 72 12.79 -11.05 10.06
C GLU A 72 14.26 -10.69 10.29
N THR A 73 14.81 -11.09 11.44
CA THR A 73 16.20 -10.79 11.81
C THR A 73 17.21 -11.44 10.88
N SER A 74 16.85 -12.58 10.28
CA SER A 74 17.71 -13.31 9.35
C SER A 74 17.83 -12.61 8.00
N ILE A 75 16.71 -12.06 7.51
CA ILE A 75 16.65 -11.40 6.19
C ILE A 75 16.95 -9.90 6.25
N GLN A 76 16.89 -9.28 7.41
CA GLN A 76 17.08 -7.83 7.56
C GLN A 76 18.47 -7.35 7.11
N ALA A 77 19.50 -8.21 7.20
CA ALA A 77 20.84 -7.90 6.70
C ALA A 77 20.94 -7.86 5.16
N ILE A 78 19.98 -8.48 4.46
CA ILE A 78 19.96 -8.62 3.00
C ILE A 78 19.03 -7.58 2.37
N LEU A 79 18.01 -7.16 3.11
CA LEU A 79 17.05 -6.16 2.66
C LEU A 79 17.62 -4.74 2.76
N PRO A 80 17.18 -3.82 1.88
CA PRO A 80 17.49 -2.41 2.02
C PRO A 80 16.94 -1.85 3.36
N PRO A 81 17.49 -0.71 3.84
CA PRO A 81 16.98 -0.04 5.02
C PRO A 81 15.47 0.18 4.91
N ASN A 82 14.74 -0.12 5.99
CA ASN A 82 13.26 -0.07 6.04
C ASN A 82 12.53 -1.05 5.09
N GLY A 83 13.21 -2.08 4.57
CA GLY A 83 12.59 -3.11 3.72
C GLY A 83 11.49 -3.94 4.39
N LEU A 84 11.42 -3.88 5.72
CA LEU A 84 10.37 -4.49 6.54
C LEU A 84 9.36 -3.47 7.09
N ILE A 85 9.39 -2.20 6.66
CA ILE A 85 8.39 -1.22 7.07
C ILE A 85 7.37 -1.08 5.94
N PRO A 86 6.07 -1.32 6.19
CA PRO A 86 5.06 -1.18 5.16
C PRO A 86 4.96 0.28 4.68
N PRO A 87 4.57 0.52 3.41
CA PRO A 87 4.55 1.86 2.82
C PRO A 87 3.44 2.77 3.39
N TRP A 88 2.44 2.21 4.07
CA TRP A 88 1.45 2.96 4.85
C TRP A 88 1.90 3.25 6.29
N GLY A 89 3.07 2.75 6.70
CA GLY A 89 3.61 2.89 8.05
C GLY A 89 2.97 1.94 9.07
N GLY A 90 3.40 2.08 10.33
CA GLY A 90 2.93 1.25 11.45
C GLY A 90 3.89 0.13 11.83
N SER A 91 3.35 -0.97 12.36
CA SER A 91 4.12 -2.16 12.72
C SER A 91 4.84 -2.71 11.50
N GLY A 92 6.10 -3.12 11.66
CA GLY A 92 6.86 -3.75 10.58
C GLY A 92 6.19 -5.03 10.06
N LEU A 93 6.61 -5.44 8.86
CA LEU A 93 6.29 -6.72 8.26
C LEU A 93 6.97 -7.82 9.06
N THR A 94 6.20 -8.85 9.41
CA THR A 94 6.73 -10.05 10.04
C THR A 94 6.87 -11.16 9.02
N VAL A 95 7.91 -11.98 9.17
CA VAL A 95 8.25 -13.06 8.26
C VAL A 95 8.55 -14.31 9.05
N ALA A 96 7.81 -15.38 8.74
CA ALA A 96 8.02 -16.69 9.35
C ALA A 96 8.23 -17.73 8.26
N GLY A 97 9.41 -18.35 8.26
CA GLY A 97 9.70 -19.49 7.39
C GLY A 97 9.11 -20.80 7.92
N SER A 98 8.79 -21.71 7.00
CA SER A 98 8.22 -23.04 7.25
C SER A 98 9.04 -24.11 6.53
N SER A 99 8.59 -25.37 6.47
CA SER A 99 9.34 -26.41 5.76
C SER A 99 9.33 -26.23 4.22
N THR A 100 8.23 -25.76 3.65
CA THR A 100 7.99 -25.71 2.19
C THR A 100 7.81 -24.29 1.63
N GLY A 101 7.97 -23.27 2.47
CA GLY A 101 7.77 -21.88 2.07
C GLY A 101 7.83 -20.92 3.25
N PHE A 102 7.20 -19.75 3.13
CA PHE A 102 7.21 -18.74 4.19
C PHE A 102 5.94 -17.88 4.14
N THR A 103 5.63 -17.25 5.26
CA THR A 103 4.51 -16.31 5.38
C THR A 103 5.02 -14.92 5.72
N ILE A 104 4.53 -13.92 5.00
CA ILE A 104 4.71 -12.50 5.29
C ILE A 104 3.41 -11.99 5.89
N THR A 105 3.47 -11.37 7.06
CA THR A 105 2.31 -10.78 7.72
C THR A 105 2.48 -9.27 7.82
N ALA A 106 1.43 -8.54 7.44
CA ALA A 106 1.38 -7.09 7.42
C ALA A 106 0.19 -6.60 8.23
N ALA A 107 0.43 -5.67 9.16
CA ALA A 107 -0.63 -5.07 9.96
C ALA A 107 -1.28 -3.89 9.24
N ASN A 108 -2.59 -3.70 9.46
CA ASN A 108 -3.35 -2.51 9.03
C ASN A 108 -3.27 -2.21 7.52
N VAL A 109 -3.33 -3.23 6.67
CA VAL A 109 -3.29 -3.05 5.21
C VAL A 109 -4.49 -2.21 4.75
N PRO A 110 -4.28 -1.08 4.05
CA PRO A 110 -5.37 -0.31 3.47
C PRO A 110 -6.16 -1.13 2.45
N THR A 111 -7.50 -1.04 2.49
CA THR A 111 -8.39 -1.86 1.64
C THR A 111 -8.08 -1.75 0.15
N GLY A 112 -7.87 -0.53 -0.37
CA GLY A 112 -7.54 -0.32 -1.78
C GLY A 112 -6.17 -0.88 -2.20
N VAL A 113 -5.23 -1.03 -1.26
CA VAL A 113 -3.93 -1.66 -1.53
C VAL A 113 -4.10 -3.18 -1.64
N CYS A 114 -4.91 -3.77 -0.76
CA CYS A 114 -5.15 -5.20 -0.73
C CYS A 114 -5.69 -5.75 -2.06
N ASP A 115 -6.65 -5.07 -2.69
CA ASP A 115 -7.23 -5.52 -3.96
C ASP A 115 -6.18 -5.59 -5.08
N LEU A 116 -5.32 -4.57 -5.18
CA LEU A 116 -4.26 -4.51 -6.19
C LEU A 116 -3.20 -5.59 -5.94
N VAL A 117 -2.77 -5.75 -4.68
CA VAL A 117 -1.74 -6.71 -4.29
C VAL A 117 -2.22 -8.14 -4.52
N THR A 118 -3.46 -8.45 -4.13
CA THR A 118 -4.05 -9.77 -4.35
C THR A 118 -4.03 -10.13 -5.83
N ARG A 119 -4.56 -9.25 -6.68
CA ARG A 119 -4.63 -9.48 -8.12
C ARG A 119 -3.25 -9.76 -8.74
N GLN A 120 -2.22 -9.04 -8.29
CA GLN A 120 -0.88 -9.19 -8.84
C GLN A 120 -0.16 -10.43 -8.31
N LEU A 121 -0.29 -10.73 -7.01
CA LEU A 121 0.39 -11.88 -6.40
C LEU A 121 -0.26 -13.20 -6.81
N THR A 122 -1.60 -13.26 -6.89
CA THR A 122 -2.30 -14.48 -7.32
C THR A 122 -2.16 -14.78 -8.81
N ALA A 123 -1.52 -13.88 -9.58
CA ALA A 123 -1.10 -14.19 -10.95
C ALA A 123 0.02 -15.26 -10.97
N SER A 124 0.74 -15.41 -9.86
CA SER A 124 1.73 -16.47 -9.64
C SER A 124 1.12 -17.59 -8.81
N ALA A 125 1.34 -18.84 -9.22
CA ALA A 125 0.87 -20.02 -8.50
C ALA A 125 1.56 -20.23 -7.13
N ASN A 126 2.67 -19.51 -6.88
CA ASN A 126 3.46 -19.68 -5.66
C ASN A 126 2.97 -18.79 -4.51
N TYR A 127 2.07 -17.83 -4.77
CA TYR A 127 1.54 -16.93 -3.74
C TYR A 127 0.07 -17.19 -3.48
N THR A 128 -0.28 -17.23 -2.20
CA THR A 128 -1.67 -17.16 -1.74
C THR A 128 -1.83 -16.00 -0.78
N VAL A 129 -2.94 -15.28 -0.88
CA VAL A 129 -3.21 -14.08 -0.07
C VAL A 129 -4.44 -14.34 0.77
N ALA A 130 -4.33 -14.21 2.09
CA ALA A 130 -5.45 -14.36 3.01
C ALA A 130 -6.45 -13.21 2.86
N SER A 131 -7.71 -13.43 3.25
CA SER A 131 -8.75 -12.41 3.23
C SER A 131 -8.31 -11.16 4.02
N GLY A 132 -8.29 -10.00 3.37
CA GLY A 132 -7.83 -8.73 3.95
C GLY A 132 -6.33 -8.46 3.80
N CYS A 133 -5.59 -9.30 3.07
CA CYS A 133 -4.17 -9.14 2.73
C CYS A 133 -3.20 -9.00 3.90
N GLY A 134 -3.67 -9.26 5.13
CA GLY A 134 -2.83 -9.24 6.32
C GLY A 134 -1.77 -10.34 6.32
N THR A 135 -1.99 -11.42 5.55
CA THR A 135 -1.04 -12.52 5.44
C THR A 135 -0.89 -12.96 3.99
N ILE A 136 0.35 -13.01 3.52
CA ILE A 136 0.76 -13.51 2.21
C ILE A 136 1.60 -14.75 2.45
N THR A 137 1.20 -15.87 1.86
CA THR A 137 1.94 -17.13 1.96
C THR A 137 2.60 -17.42 0.62
N TYR A 138 3.89 -17.66 0.67
CA TYR A 138 4.66 -18.21 -0.43
C TYR A 138 4.86 -19.70 -0.19
N THR A 139 4.59 -20.52 -1.20
CA THR A 139 4.84 -21.96 -1.17
C THR A 139 5.66 -22.32 -2.41
N LEU A 140 6.74 -23.09 -2.22
CA LEU A 140 7.44 -23.66 -3.36
C LEU A 140 6.53 -24.71 -4.00
N ASN A 141 6.04 -24.42 -5.20
CA ASN A 141 5.55 -25.50 -6.06
C ASN A 141 6.77 -26.30 -6.57
N PRO A 142 6.70 -27.64 -6.54
CA PRO A 142 7.72 -28.52 -7.08
C PRO A 142 7.88 -28.39 -8.60
#